data_AF-A0A936KI16-F1
#
_entry.id   AF-A0A936KI16-F1
#
_cell.length_a   1.000
_cell.length_b   1.000
_cell.length_c   1.000
_cell.angle_alpha   90.00
_cell.angle_beta   90.00
_cell.angle_gamma   90.00
#
_symmetry.space_group_name_H-M   'P 1'
#
loop_
_entity.id
_entity.type
_entity.pdbx_description
1 polymer ?
#
loop_
_entity_poly.entity_id
_entity_poly.type
_entity_poly.pdbx_seq_one_letter_code
_entity_poly.pdbx_strand_id
1 'polypeptide(L)'
;MCFTTVFAIYPHESAEMWSKVMKVQLMIFATLMLLYKQEHLTAFIWAVALSLTFYGVKGGIYTIITGGSGRVWGPPGGWIEGNNELALALVMTIPMLNYLRGEASNRWVRHGLLAAMVLSALSVLGTHSRALLAVVGMAAYLWRHSERKFGLDLCSSL
;
A
#
# COMPACT_ATOMS: atom_id res chain seq x y z
N MET A 1 -5.17 18.10 -17.34
CA MET A 1 -5.97 17.05 -17.99
C MET A 1 -6.64 17.54 -19.25
N CYS A 2 -7.56 18.53 -19.21
CA CYS A 2 -8.21 19.01 -20.44
C CYS A 2 -7.22 19.61 -21.46
N PHE A 3 -6.28 20.45 -21.02
CA PHE A 3 -5.26 21.03 -21.91
C PHE A 3 -4.30 19.98 -22.49
N THR A 4 -3.89 19.00 -21.69
CA THR A 4 -2.95 17.96 -22.10
C THR A 4 -3.58 16.96 -23.08
N THR A 5 -4.90 16.73 -23.00
CA THR A 5 -5.62 15.86 -23.95
C THR A 5 -5.78 16.51 -25.33
N VAL A 6 -5.86 17.83 -25.42
CA VAL A 6 -5.93 18.56 -26.70
C VAL A 6 -4.63 18.45 -27.51
N PHE A 7 -3.48 18.35 -26.83
CA PHE A 7 -2.17 18.16 -27.46
C PHE A 7 -1.70 16.70 -27.52
N ALA A 8 -2.61 15.73 -27.34
CA ALA A 8 -2.24 14.32 -27.29
C ALA A 8 -1.94 13.76 -28.70
N ILE A 9 -0.85 12.98 -28.79
CA ILE A 9 -0.43 12.30 -30.03
C ILE A 9 -1.47 11.24 -30.48
N TYR A 10 -2.14 10.60 -29.52
CA TYR A 10 -3.21 9.62 -29.75
C TYR A 10 -4.54 10.14 -29.16
N PRO A 11 -5.30 10.98 -29.89
CA PRO A 11 -6.47 11.67 -29.35
C PRO A 11 -7.63 10.72 -29.00
N HIS A 12 -7.79 9.62 -29.73
CA HIS A 12 -8.89 8.66 -29.51
C HIS A 12 -8.76 7.91 -28.16
N GLU A 13 -7.61 7.28 -27.90
CA GLU A 13 -7.36 6.60 -26.62
C GLU A 13 -7.31 7.58 -25.44
N SER A 14 -6.79 8.79 -25.68
CA SER A 14 -6.73 9.84 -24.67
C SER A 14 -8.11 10.35 -24.27
N ALA A 15 -9.09 10.35 -25.17
CA ALA A 15 -10.48 10.74 -24.88
C ALA A 15 -11.18 9.72 -23.96
N GLU A 16 -10.94 8.42 -24.16
CA GLU A 16 -11.49 7.37 -23.28
C GLU A 16 -10.93 7.48 -21.85
N MET A 17 -9.62 7.65 -21.72
CA MET A 17 -8.99 7.87 -20.42
C MET A 17 -9.44 9.18 -19.77
N TRP A 18 -9.61 10.24 -20.55
CA TRP A 18 -10.15 11.51 -20.06
C TRP A 18 -11.56 11.34 -19.46
N SER A 19 -12.44 10.59 -20.12
CA SER A 19 -13.79 10.31 -19.60
C SER A 19 -13.74 9.54 -18.26
N LYS A 20 -12.87 8.53 -18.16
CA LYS A 20 -12.66 7.78 -16.91
C LYS A 20 -12.16 8.68 -15.79
N VAL A 21 -11.14 9.50 -16.05
CA VAL A 21 -10.54 10.40 -15.05
C VAL A 21 -11.55 11.48 -14.60
N MET A 22 -12.33 12.05 -15.51
CA MET A 22 -13.36 13.04 -15.13
C MET A 22 -14.44 12.45 -14.24
N LYS A 23 -14.89 11.22 -14.49
CA LYS A 23 -15.85 10.53 -13.62
C LYS A 23 -15.28 10.29 -12.22
N VAL A 24 -14.03 9.83 -12.12
CA VAL A 24 -13.34 9.64 -10.83
C VAL A 24 -13.20 10.96 -10.09
N GLN A 25 -12.78 12.03 -10.78
CA GLN A 25 -12.61 13.35 -10.18
C GLN A 25 -13.94 13.92 -9.66
N LEU A 26 -15.03 13.76 -10.43
CA LEU A 26 -16.38 14.15 -10.01
C LEU A 26 -16.79 13.39 -8.74
N MET A 27 -16.57 12.08 -8.71
CA MET A 27 -16.86 11.28 -7.52
C MET A 27 -16.04 11.72 -6.31
N ILE A 28 -14.76 12.10 -6.48
CA ILE A 28 -13.94 12.63 -5.39
C ILE A 28 -14.55 13.93 -4.84
N PHE A 29 -14.96 14.87 -5.70
CA PHE A 29 -15.62 16.11 -5.24
C PHE A 29 -16.94 15.84 -4.50
N ALA A 30 -17.76 14.92 -5.01
CA ALA A 30 -18.98 14.52 -4.33
C ALA A 30 -18.68 13.91 -2.94
N THR A 31 -17.64 13.09 -2.85
CA THR A 31 -17.18 12.48 -1.59
C THR A 31 -16.73 13.57 -0.60
N LEU A 32 -15.96 14.57 -1.05
CA LEU A 32 -15.53 15.71 -0.25
C LEU A 32 -16.70 16.55 0.28
N MET A 33 -17.76 16.76 -0.52
CA MET A 33 -18.96 17.46 -0.06
C MET A 33 -19.73 16.67 1.02
N LEU A 34 -19.69 15.34 0.96
CA LEU A 34 -20.34 14.46 1.94
C LEU A 34 -19.55 14.37 3.26
N LEU A 35 -18.23 14.49 3.18
CA LEU A 35 -17.30 14.38 4.30
C LEU A 35 -17.18 15.69 5.08
N TYR A 36 -18.20 15.99 5.89
CA TYR A 36 -18.22 17.24 6.68
C TYR A 36 -17.82 17.06 8.16
N LYS A 37 -18.21 15.94 8.79
CA LYS A 37 -17.92 15.67 10.21
C LYS A 37 -16.80 14.66 10.39
N GLN A 38 -16.12 14.71 11.53
CA GLN A 38 -15.06 13.76 11.89
C GLN A 38 -15.55 12.30 11.85
N GLU A 39 -16.78 12.03 12.29
CA GLU A 39 -17.36 10.67 12.25
C GLU A 39 -17.46 10.12 10.83
N HIS A 40 -17.87 10.94 9.86
CA HIS A 40 -17.94 10.53 8.44
C HIS A 40 -16.55 10.24 7.88
N LEU A 41 -15.55 11.04 8.26
CA LEU A 41 -14.16 10.86 7.85
C LEU A 41 -13.58 9.56 8.41
N THR A 42 -13.79 9.30 9.70
CA THR A 42 -13.35 8.07 10.35
C THR A 42 -14.02 6.85 9.73
N ALA A 43 -15.34 6.90 9.48
CA ALA A 43 -16.07 5.82 8.81
C ALA A 43 -15.57 5.57 7.37
N PHE A 44 -15.26 6.64 6.63
CA PHE A 44 -14.71 6.52 5.28
C PHE A 44 -13.31 5.90 5.29
N ILE A 45 -12.44 6.32 6.21
CA ILE A 45 -11.10 5.73 6.39
C ILE A 45 -11.22 4.25 6.76
N TRP A 46 -12.16 3.89 7.65
CA TRP A 46 -12.45 2.49 7.97
C TRP A 46 -12.81 1.67 6.73
N ALA A 47 -13.72 2.17 5.89
CA ALA A 47 -14.15 1.47 4.68
C ALA A 47 -13.01 1.27 3.69
N VAL A 48 -12.22 2.32 3.42
CA VAL A 48 -11.07 2.26 2.52
C VAL A 48 -9.99 1.34 3.09
N ALA A 49 -9.58 1.53 4.34
CA ALA A 49 -8.53 0.74 4.96
C ALA A 49 -8.89 -0.74 5.01
N LEU A 50 -10.10 -1.11 5.43
CA LEU A 50 -10.52 -2.51 5.48
C LEU A 50 -10.58 -3.16 4.10
N SER A 51 -11.10 -2.44 3.10
CA SER A 51 -11.19 -2.98 1.73
C SER A 51 -9.83 -3.27 1.11
N LEU A 52 -8.83 -2.39 1.28
CA LEU A 52 -7.47 -2.64 0.80
C LEU A 52 -6.74 -3.70 1.63
N THR A 53 -6.90 -3.63 2.96
CA THR A 53 -6.22 -4.55 3.89
C THR A 53 -6.67 -5.99 3.71
N PHE A 54 -7.91 -6.23 3.27
CA PHE A 54 -8.37 -7.57 2.88
C PHE A 54 -7.44 -8.23 1.85
N TYR A 55 -7.03 -7.49 0.82
CA TYR A 55 -6.08 -7.97 -0.18
C TYR A 55 -4.67 -8.14 0.41
N GLY A 56 -4.25 -7.25 1.31
CA GLY A 56 -2.98 -7.33 2.01
C GLY A 56 -2.87 -8.54 2.93
N VAL A 57 -3.94 -8.89 3.64
CA VAL A 57 -4.03 -10.09 4.49
C VAL A 57 -3.96 -11.34 3.65
N LYS A 58 -4.74 -11.41 2.56
CA LYS A 58 -4.72 -12.54 1.62
C LYS A 58 -3.35 -12.74 1.01
N GLY A 59 -2.71 -11.67 0.55
CA GLY A 59 -1.36 -11.69 -0.02
C GLY A 59 -0.27 -12.02 1.02
N GLY A 60 -0.43 -11.54 2.25
CA GLY A 60 0.49 -11.81 3.36
C GLY A 60 0.48 -13.27 3.78
N ILE A 61 -0.71 -13.86 3.93
CA ILE A 61 -0.87 -15.30 4.22
C ILE A 61 -0.25 -16.14 3.10
N TYR A 62 -0.54 -15.79 1.84
CA TYR A 62 0.05 -16.47 0.69
C TYR A 62 1.59 -16.39 0.69
N THR A 63 2.15 -15.24 1.06
CA THR A 63 3.60 -15.05 1.17
C THR A 63 4.20 -15.91 2.26
N ILE A 64 3.55 -16.03 3.43
CA ILE A 64 3.99 -16.90 4.53
C ILE A 64 4.00 -18.37 4.09
N ILE A 65 2.90 -18.85 3.51
CA ILE A 65 2.75 -20.26 3.09
C ILE A 65 3.77 -20.63 2.02
N THR A 66 3.98 -19.72 1.06
CA THR A 66 4.81 -19.99 -0.11
C THR A 66 6.30 -19.68 0.16
N GLY A 67 6.65 -19.26 1.38
CA GLY A 67 8.00 -18.83 1.77
C GLY A 67 8.53 -17.65 0.95
N GLY A 68 7.62 -16.85 0.40
CA GLY A 68 7.96 -15.80 -0.56
C GLY A 68 8.56 -16.33 -1.86
N SER A 69 8.15 -17.50 -2.37
CA SER A 69 8.50 -17.93 -3.75
C SER A 69 7.41 -17.61 -4.80
N GLY A 70 6.18 -17.36 -4.35
CA GLY A 70 5.04 -17.01 -5.19
C GLY A 70 4.85 -15.50 -5.35
N ARG A 71 4.17 -15.07 -6.42
CA ARG A 71 3.86 -13.66 -6.68
C ARG A 71 2.45 -13.33 -6.17
N VAL A 72 2.33 -12.26 -5.38
CA VAL A 72 1.03 -11.72 -4.97
C VAL A 72 0.52 -10.77 -6.05
N TRP A 73 -0.62 -11.12 -6.65
CA TRP A 73 -1.33 -10.30 -7.63
C TRP A 73 -2.54 -9.63 -6.99
N GLY A 74 -2.92 -8.46 -7.49
CA GLY A 74 -4.12 -7.77 -7.04
C GLY A 74 -5.40 -8.27 -7.73
N PRO A 75 -6.56 -7.64 -7.44
CA PRO A 75 -7.83 -8.07 -7.99
C PRO A 75 -7.87 -7.98 -9.53
N PRO A 76 -8.32 -9.04 -10.23
CA PRO A 76 -8.32 -9.08 -11.70
C PRO A 76 -9.33 -8.09 -12.29
N GLY A 77 -8.92 -7.35 -13.33
CA GLY A 77 -9.75 -6.34 -13.99
C GLY A 77 -9.84 -4.99 -13.27
N GLY A 78 -9.04 -4.79 -12.22
CA GLY A 78 -8.93 -3.52 -11.48
C GLY A 78 -7.68 -2.71 -11.85
N TRP A 79 -7.66 -1.43 -11.48
CA TRP A 79 -6.49 -0.55 -11.62
C TRP A 79 -5.28 -1.00 -10.77
N ILE A 80 -5.50 -1.93 -9.84
CA ILE A 80 -4.52 -2.47 -8.88
C ILE A 80 -4.29 -3.96 -9.18
N GLU A 81 -4.40 -4.39 -10.44
CA GLU A 81 -4.13 -5.78 -10.81
C GLU A 81 -2.64 -6.12 -10.69
N GLY A 82 -1.79 -5.14 -11.03
CA GLY A 82 -0.36 -5.31 -10.99
C GLY A 82 0.21 -5.36 -9.58
N ASN A 83 1.32 -6.09 -9.48
CA ASN A 83 2.10 -6.29 -8.27
C ASN A 83 2.57 -4.96 -7.65
N ASN A 84 3.05 -4.04 -8.48
CA ASN A 84 3.63 -2.79 -7.99
C ASN A 84 2.56 -1.85 -7.43
N GLU A 85 1.43 -1.77 -8.11
CA GLU A 85 0.25 -1.00 -7.74
C GLU A 85 -0.33 -1.53 -6.43
N LEU A 86 -0.43 -2.85 -6.29
CA LEU A 86 -0.88 -3.48 -5.06
C LEU A 86 0.07 -3.17 -3.90
N ALA A 87 1.38 -3.32 -4.11
CA ALA A 87 2.38 -3.03 -3.09
C ALA A 87 2.30 -1.56 -2.62
N LEU A 88 2.18 -0.62 -3.56
CA LEU A 88 2.01 0.80 -3.24
C LEU A 88 0.73 1.07 -2.45
N ALA A 89 -0.39 0.47 -2.87
CA ALA A 89 -1.68 0.62 -2.21
C ALA A 89 -1.64 0.10 -0.76
N LEU A 90 -0.98 -1.04 -0.52
CA LEU A 90 -0.78 -1.59 0.82
C LEU A 90 0.12 -0.71 1.69
N VAL A 91 1.23 -0.18 1.14
CA VAL A 91 2.12 0.75 1.87
C VAL A 91 1.38 2.00 2.30
N MET A 92 0.49 2.54 1.45
CA MET A 92 -0.35 3.70 1.79
C MET A 92 -1.43 3.35 2.82
N THR A 93 -1.85 2.09 2.90
CA THR A 93 -2.85 1.62 3.87
C THR A 93 -2.27 1.43 5.27
N ILE A 94 -0.98 1.10 5.41
CA ILE A 94 -0.29 0.94 6.71
C ILE A 94 -0.44 2.16 7.63
N PRO A 95 -0.14 3.41 7.21
CA PRO A 95 -0.33 4.59 8.07
C PRO A 95 -1.80 4.84 8.40
N MET A 96 -2.74 4.54 7.49
CA MET A 96 -4.18 4.63 7.77
C MET A 96 -4.62 3.64 8.86
N LEU A 97 -4.12 2.40 8.83
CA LEU A 97 -4.36 1.41 9.88
C LEU A 97 -3.80 1.85 11.23
N ASN A 98 -2.63 2.50 11.24
CA ASN A 98 -2.05 3.03 12.47
C ASN A 98 -2.89 4.17 13.07
N TYR A 99 -3.44 5.05 12.22
CA TYR A 99 -4.38 6.07 12.66
C TYR A 99 -5.64 5.45 13.28
N LEU A 100 -6.25 4.46 12.61
CA LEU A 100 -7.41 3.72 13.13
C LEU A 100 -7.10 2.98 14.44
N ARG A 101 -5.87 2.49 14.61
CA ARG A 101 -5.41 1.86 15.86
C ARG A 101 -5.35 2.86 17.01
N GLY A 102 -4.98 4.11 16.73
CA GLY A 102 -4.96 5.21 17.70
C GLY A 102 -6.37 5.47 18.25
N GLU A 103 -7.34 5.61 17.35
CA GLU A 103 -8.75 5.91 17.65
C GLU A 103 -9.50 4.73 18.29
N ALA A 104 -9.11 3.49 17.98
CA ALA A 104 -9.78 2.31 18.52
C ALA A 104 -9.56 2.15 20.04
N SER A 105 -10.65 2.22 20.81
CA SER A 105 -10.66 1.99 22.26
C SER A 105 -10.53 0.50 22.63
N ASN A 106 -11.00 -0.40 21.76
CA ASN A 106 -11.02 -1.83 22.02
C ASN A 106 -9.65 -2.49 21.73
N ARG A 107 -9.10 -3.20 22.73
CA ARG A 107 -7.80 -3.88 22.62
C ARG A 107 -7.80 -4.97 21.54
N TRP A 108 -8.92 -5.66 21.31
CA TRP A 108 -9.02 -6.70 20.29
C TRP A 108 -8.87 -6.12 18.87
N VAL A 109 -9.54 -4.99 18.63
CA VAL A 109 -9.45 -4.27 17.36
C VAL A 109 -8.03 -3.78 17.11
N ARG A 110 -7.34 -3.27 18.15
CA ARG A 110 -5.93 -2.87 18.03
C ARG A 110 -5.01 -4.02 17.62
N HIS A 111 -5.18 -5.20 18.22
CA HIS A 111 -4.37 -6.37 17.84
C HIS A 111 -4.70 -6.85 16.42
N GLY A 112 -5.98 -6.85 16.03
CA GLY A 112 -6.40 -7.17 14.67
C GLY A 112 -5.79 -6.23 13.63
N LEU A 113 -5.81 -4.91 13.88
CA LEU A 113 -5.17 -3.92 13.02
C LEU A 113 -3.65 -4.11 12.94
N LEU A 114 -2.99 -4.43 14.06
CA LEU A 114 -1.55 -4.68 14.09
C LEU A 114 -1.18 -5.95 13.29
N ALA A 115 -1.93 -7.04 13.47
CA ALA A 115 -1.76 -8.25 12.67
C ALA A 115 -1.95 -7.95 11.17
N ALA A 116 -2.94 -7.13 10.83
CA ALA A 116 -3.23 -6.76 9.45
C ALA A 116 -2.13 -5.87 8.84
N MET A 117 -1.52 -4.98 9.62
CA MET A 117 -0.33 -4.20 9.21
C MET A 117 0.85 -5.12 8.92
N VAL A 118 1.14 -6.10 9.80
CA VAL A 118 2.24 -7.04 9.62
C VAL A 118 2.02 -7.92 8.38
N LEU A 119 0.81 -8.44 8.21
CA LEU A 119 0.46 -9.24 7.02
C LEU A 119 0.55 -8.43 5.74
N SER A 120 0.12 -7.16 5.76
CA SER A 120 0.26 -6.26 4.61
C SER A 120 1.73 -5.98 4.29
N ALA A 121 2.58 -5.81 5.30
CA ALA A 121 4.02 -5.65 5.11
C ALA A 121 4.66 -6.92 4.53
N LEU A 122 4.29 -8.11 5.02
CA LEU A 122 4.72 -9.38 4.45
C LEU A 122 4.25 -9.55 3.01
N SER A 123 3.02 -9.15 2.70
CA SER A 123 2.49 -9.15 1.34
C SER A 123 3.34 -8.27 0.41
N VAL A 124 3.70 -7.07 0.84
CA VAL A 124 4.57 -6.15 0.08
C VAL A 124 5.94 -6.79 -0.21
N LEU A 125 6.51 -7.52 0.75
CA LEU A 125 7.76 -8.25 0.56
C LEU A 125 7.61 -9.42 -0.42
N GLY A 126 6.48 -10.13 -0.42
CA GLY A 126 6.17 -11.24 -1.33
C GLY A 126 5.88 -10.81 -2.77
N THR A 127 5.69 -9.52 -3.02
CA THR A 127 5.34 -9.01 -4.35
C THR A 127 6.50 -8.99 -5.36
N HIS A 128 7.68 -9.52 -4.98
CA HIS A 128 8.82 -9.81 -5.86
C HIS A 128 9.08 -8.70 -6.88
N SER A 129 9.37 -7.51 -6.39
CA SER A 129 10.02 -6.53 -7.23
C SER A 129 11.51 -6.85 -7.20
N ARG A 130 12.14 -7.01 -8.36
CA ARG A 130 13.61 -7.10 -8.51
C ARG A 130 14.35 -5.94 -7.83
N ALA A 131 13.62 -4.88 -7.44
CA ALA A 131 14.05 -3.83 -6.54
C ALA A 131 14.41 -4.30 -5.11
N LEU A 132 13.84 -5.38 -4.57
CA LEU A 132 14.23 -5.94 -3.26
C LEU A 132 15.63 -6.57 -3.33
N LEU A 133 15.97 -7.25 -4.44
CA LEU A 133 17.35 -7.67 -4.71
C LEU A 133 18.27 -6.48 -4.92
N ALA A 134 17.79 -5.40 -5.53
CA ALA A 134 18.57 -4.17 -5.67
C ALA A 134 18.80 -3.47 -4.32
N VAL A 135 17.79 -3.40 -3.44
CA VAL A 135 17.89 -2.79 -2.10
C VAL A 135 18.71 -3.66 -1.15
N VAL A 136 18.49 -4.98 -1.14
CA VAL A 136 19.32 -5.93 -0.38
C VAL A 136 20.73 -5.97 -0.94
N GLY A 137 20.90 -5.92 -2.26
CA GLY A 137 22.21 -5.82 -2.92
C GLY A 137 22.93 -4.52 -2.60
N MET A 138 22.23 -3.38 -2.60
CA MET A 138 22.76 -2.07 -2.22
C MET A 138 23.08 -2.03 -0.72
N ALA A 139 22.23 -2.59 0.14
CA ALA A 139 22.47 -2.69 1.58
C ALA A 139 23.64 -3.63 1.90
N ALA A 140 23.76 -4.77 1.21
CA ALA A 140 24.89 -5.70 1.34
C ALA A 140 26.19 -5.11 0.78
N TYR A 141 26.11 -4.34 -0.31
CA TYR A 141 27.25 -3.61 -0.86
C TYR A 141 27.71 -2.52 0.09
N LEU A 142 26.80 -1.70 0.61
CA LEU A 142 27.09 -0.70 1.63
C LEU A 142 27.63 -1.34 2.93
N TRP A 143 27.10 -2.49 3.34
CA TRP A 143 27.61 -3.25 4.48
C TRP A 143 29.04 -3.76 4.23
N ARG A 144 29.30 -4.27 3.01
CA ARG A 144 30.62 -4.80 2.62
C ARG A 144 31.65 -3.69 2.41
N HIS A 145 31.22 -2.48 2.07
CA HIS A 145 32.09 -1.30 1.93
C HIS A 145 32.09 -0.37 3.16
N SER A 146 31.27 -0.65 4.17
CA SER A 146 31.31 0.10 5.42
C SER A 146 32.51 -0.34 6.25
N GLU A 147 33.59 0.44 6.14
CA GLU A 147 34.77 0.33 7.01
C GLU A 147 34.50 0.78 8.46
N ARG A 148 33.24 1.07 8.84
CA ARG A 148 32.84 1.38 10.21
C ARG A 148 31.89 0.31 10.74
N LYS A 149 32.46 -0.88 10.96
CA LYS A 149 31.96 -1.87 11.92
C LYS A 149 32.08 -1.28 13.34
N PHE A 150 31.14 -1.65 14.21
CA PHE A 150 30.98 -1.29 15.63
C PHE A 150 30.04 -0.12 15.95
N GLY A 151 28.75 -0.45 15.99
CA GLY A 151 27.75 0.32 16.74
C GLY A 151 26.51 -0.48 17.15
N LEU A 152 26.51 -1.82 17.01
CA LEU A 152 25.34 -2.67 17.30
C LEU A 152 25.72 -3.94 18.09
N ASP A 153 26.71 -3.85 18.98
CA ASP A 153 27.04 -4.92 19.94
C ASP A 153 26.85 -4.51 21.42
N LEU A 154 26.33 -3.32 21.73
CA LEU A 154 26.22 -2.83 23.11
C LEU A 154 24.82 -2.85 23.75
N CYS A 155 23.83 -3.48 23.11
CA CYS A 155 22.51 -3.69 23.72
C CYS A 155 22.19 -5.20 23.84
N SER A 156 23.20 -6.00 24.21
CA SER A 156 23.02 -7.37 24.70
C SER A 156 23.66 -7.60 26.08
N SER A 157 24.12 -6.55 26.77
CA SER A 157 24.60 -6.64 28.15
C SER A 157 24.47 -5.31 28.90
N LEU A 158 23.22 -4.94 29.24
CA LEU A 158 22.81 -4.20 30.45
C LEU A 158 21.29 -4.02 30.46
#